data_AF-A0A4S3J3C4-F1
#
_entry.id   AF-A0A4S3J3C4-F1
#
_cell.length_a   1.000
_cell.length_b   1.000
_cell.length_c   1.000
_cell.angle_alpha   90.00
_cell.angle_beta   90.00
_cell.angle_gamma   90.00
#
_symmetry.space_group_name_H-M   'P 1'
#
loop_
_entity.id
_entity.type
_entity.pdbx_description
1 polymer ?
#
loop_
_entity_poly.entity_id
_entity_poly.type
_entity_poly.pdbx_seq_one_letter_code
_entity_poly.pdbx_strand_id
1 'polypeptide(L)'
;MNTTTDRDQRVSLVESVLTSQIDWRDDPQSLILLVTGILSGLYLLNTLQARFLQLKLPVVGYRSFWEPGWVAGLRFSRRSQPIVREGYQKFKDQMFRIRRNDAEIIILLRTYVNELRDMPESQLSAMEAHIKNMVGYYTIGNLKLVRESDLHRRTLQKNLTPALGTLVPSLQDELRFAFRAEIPDCKEWTPVHINELTVRIVARISARVFVGPHLCATRSGST
;
A
#
# COMPACT_ATOMS: atom_id res chain seq x y z
N MET A 1 -22.08 -40.94 -73.51
CA MET A 1 -20.78 -40.24 -73.41
C MET A 1 -20.98 -38.88 -72.73
N ASN A 2 -21.54 -38.85 -71.51
CA ASN A 2 -22.02 -37.61 -70.87
C ASN A 2 -21.91 -37.60 -69.33
N THR A 3 -21.21 -38.56 -68.72
CA THR A 3 -21.14 -38.74 -67.26
C THR A 3 -19.89 -38.13 -66.62
N THR A 4 -18.88 -37.79 -67.42
CA THR A 4 -17.65 -37.13 -66.95
C THR A 4 -17.85 -35.63 -66.77
N THR A 5 -18.57 -34.98 -67.68
CA THR A 5 -18.79 -33.52 -67.69
C THR A 5 -19.59 -33.01 -66.49
N ASP A 6 -20.62 -33.73 -66.03
CA ASP A 6 -21.42 -33.33 -64.84
C ASP A 6 -20.62 -33.47 -63.53
N ARG A 7 -19.70 -34.44 -63.47
CA ARG A 7 -18.87 -34.65 -62.28
C ARG A 7 -17.82 -33.54 -62.14
N ASP A 8 -17.18 -33.16 -63.25
CA ASP A 8 -16.19 -32.07 -63.27
C ASP A 8 -16.84 -30.71 -62.96
N GLN A 9 -18.09 -30.52 -63.39
CA GLN A 9 -18.84 -29.30 -63.11
C GLN A 9 -19.27 -29.20 -61.63
N ARG A 10 -19.58 -30.32 -60.98
CA ARG A 10 -19.85 -30.33 -59.53
C ARG A 10 -18.59 -30.13 -58.69
N VAL A 11 -17.45 -30.69 -59.12
CA VAL A 11 -16.17 -30.52 -58.40
C VAL A 11 -15.70 -29.07 -58.46
N SER A 12 -15.80 -28.40 -59.61
CA SER A 12 -15.44 -26.98 -59.76
C SER A 12 -16.38 -26.04 -58.99
N LEU A 13 -17.67 -26.38 -58.84
CA LEU A 13 -18.58 -25.64 -57.98
C LEU A 13 -18.26 -25.81 -56.50
N VAL A 14 -17.83 -27.00 -56.07
CA VAL A 14 -17.42 -27.24 -54.68
C VAL A 14 -16.08 -26.54 -54.38
N GLU A 15 -15.12 -26.55 -55.31
CA GLU A 15 -13.85 -25.80 -55.17
C GLU A 15 -14.06 -24.28 -55.13
N SER A 16 -14.96 -23.73 -55.95
CA SER A 16 -15.27 -22.28 -55.93
C SER A 16 -16.04 -21.83 -54.68
N VAL A 17 -16.88 -22.70 -54.11
CA VAL A 17 -17.54 -22.45 -52.82
C VAL A 17 -16.55 -22.55 -51.64
N LEU A 18 -15.61 -23.50 -51.69
CA LEU A 18 -14.58 -23.64 -50.66
C LEU A 18 -13.52 -22.53 -50.70
N THR A 19 -13.21 -21.99 -51.89
CA THR A 19 -12.25 -20.88 -52.06
C THR A 19 -12.86 -19.51 -51.80
N SER A 20 -14.17 -19.33 -51.98
CA SER A 20 -14.85 -18.03 -51.71
C SER A 20 -15.15 -17.75 -50.23
N GLN A 21 -15.08 -18.77 -49.37
CA GLN A 21 -15.38 -18.60 -47.94
C GLN A 21 -14.16 -18.22 -47.09
N ILE A 22 -12.96 -18.22 -47.67
CA ILE A 22 -11.70 -18.22 -46.94
C ILE A 22 -10.68 -17.32 -47.68
N ASP A 23 -10.94 -16.02 -47.72
CA ASP A 23 -10.00 -15.01 -48.24
C ASP A 23 -9.45 -14.16 -47.09
N TRP A 24 -8.75 -14.81 -46.15
CA TRP A 24 -8.09 -14.15 -45.03
C TRP A 24 -6.74 -13.52 -45.40
N ARG A 25 -6.35 -13.55 -46.68
CA ARG A 25 -5.00 -13.17 -47.11
C ARG A 25 -4.87 -11.68 -47.47
N ASP A 26 -5.96 -11.03 -47.86
CA ASP A 26 -5.92 -9.66 -48.40
C ASP A 26 -6.73 -8.61 -47.61
N ASP A 27 -7.38 -8.97 -46.48
CA ASP A 27 -8.12 -8.01 -45.66
C ASP A 27 -7.32 -7.56 -44.41
N PRO A 28 -6.75 -6.34 -44.37
CA PRO A 28 -5.98 -5.84 -43.24
C PRO A 28 -6.80 -5.75 -41.94
N GLN A 29 -8.14 -5.68 -42.02
CA GLN A 29 -9.00 -5.61 -40.84
C GLN A 29 -9.07 -6.96 -40.10
N SER A 30 -9.07 -8.07 -40.84
CA SER A 30 -9.11 -9.43 -40.28
C SER A 30 -7.84 -9.74 -39.48
N LEU A 31 -6.68 -9.28 -39.96
CA LEU A 31 -5.39 -9.42 -39.26
C LEU A 31 -5.35 -8.60 -37.97
N ILE A 32 -5.90 -7.39 -37.95
CA ILE A 32 -5.97 -6.53 -36.75
C ILE A 32 -6.83 -7.19 -35.66
N LEU A 33 -7.97 -7.79 -36.02
CA LEU A 33 -8.85 -8.49 -35.07
C LEU A 33 -8.18 -9.72 -34.45
N LEU A 34 -7.41 -10.47 -35.23
CA LEU A 34 -6.64 -11.61 -34.72
C LEU A 34 -5.53 -11.18 -33.76
N VAL A 35 -4.77 -10.14 -34.12
CA VAL A 35 -3.68 -9.63 -33.26
C VAL A 35 -4.23 -9.07 -31.95
N THR A 36 -5.33 -8.29 -31.99
CA THR A 36 -5.97 -7.76 -30.78
C THR A 36 -6.60 -8.86 -29.92
N GLY A 37 -7.18 -9.90 -30.54
CA GLY A 37 -7.65 -11.10 -29.86
C GLY A 37 -6.52 -11.87 -29.15
N ILE A 38 -5.36 -12.01 -29.80
CA ILE A 38 -4.19 -12.67 -29.21
C ILE A 38 -3.61 -11.83 -28.07
N LEU A 39 -3.47 -10.51 -28.23
CA LEU A 39 -2.95 -9.62 -27.18
C LEU A 39 -3.89 -9.56 -25.97
N SER A 40 -5.20 -9.46 -26.20
CA SER A 40 -6.19 -9.50 -25.12
C SER A 40 -6.24 -10.87 -24.45
N GLY A 41 -6.12 -11.96 -25.22
CA GLY A 41 -6.00 -13.32 -24.71
C GLY A 41 -4.76 -13.53 -23.85
N LEU A 42 -3.59 -13.05 -24.28
CA LEU A 42 -2.35 -13.08 -23.51
C LEU A 42 -2.44 -12.21 -22.25
N TYR A 43 -3.06 -11.04 -22.35
CA TYR A 43 -3.32 -10.17 -21.19
C TYR A 43 -4.27 -10.84 -20.19
N LEU A 44 -5.35 -11.46 -20.67
CA LEU A 44 -6.29 -12.22 -19.85
C LEU A 44 -5.64 -13.45 -19.24
N LEU A 45 -4.81 -14.18 -19.99
CA LEU A 45 -4.07 -15.34 -19.49
C LEU A 45 -3.04 -14.91 -18.44
N ASN A 46 -2.30 -13.83 -18.66
CA ASN A 46 -1.34 -13.30 -17.69
C ASN A 46 -2.04 -12.80 -16.41
N THR A 47 -3.16 -12.10 -16.54
CA THR A 47 -3.95 -11.65 -15.38
C THR A 47 -4.64 -12.80 -14.65
N LEU A 48 -5.11 -13.83 -15.37
CA LEU A 48 -5.65 -15.06 -14.80
C LEU A 48 -4.56 -15.90 -14.12
N GLN A 49 -3.38 -16.02 -14.72
CA GLN A 49 -2.22 -16.70 -14.15
C GLN A 49 -1.72 -15.95 -12.92
N ALA A 50 -1.65 -14.61 -12.94
CA ALA A 50 -1.32 -13.79 -11.78
C ALA A 50 -2.38 -13.94 -10.66
N ARG A 51 -3.66 -14.13 -11.01
CA ARG A 51 -4.73 -14.46 -10.05
C ARG A 51 -4.64 -15.91 -9.55
N PHE A 52 -4.20 -16.86 -10.37
CA PHE A 52 -4.09 -18.28 -10.01
C PHE A 52 -2.84 -18.57 -9.19
N LEU A 53 -1.77 -17.79 -9.40
CA LEU A 53 -0.58 -17.72 -8.56
C LEU A 53 -0.84 -17.01 -7.22
N GLN A 54 -2.06 -16.50 -6.97
CA GLN A 54 -2.41 -16.06 -5.61
C GLN A 54 -2.36 -17.27 -4.69
N LEU A 55 -1.31 -17.29 -3.88
CA LEU A 55 -1.10 -18.25 -2.81
C LEU A 55 -2.45 -18.53 -2.13
N LYS A 56 -2.86 -19.80 -2.10
CA LYS A 56 -4.06 -20.27 -1.39
C LYS A 56 -3.82 -20.18 0.12
N LEU A 57 -3.68 -18.97 0.63
CA LEU A 57 -3.45 -18.70 2.03
C LEU A 57 -4.78 -18.72 2.79
N PRO A 58 -4.80 -19.30 3.99
CA PRO A 58 -5.97 -19.23 4.86
C PRO A 58 -6.29 -17.76 5.18
N VAL A 59 -7.56 -17.42 5.11
CA VAL A 59 -8.05 -16.06 5.42
C VAL A 59 -8.50 -16.03 6.88
N VAL A 60 -8.06 -15.00 7.61
CA VAL A 60 -8.42 -14.79 9.01
C VAL A 60 -9.36 -13.58 9.12
N GLY A 61 -10.34 -13.68 10.02
CA GLY A 61 -11.24 -12.58 10.38
C GLY A 61 -12.70 -12.72 9.91
N TYR A 62 -13.03 -13.77 9.17
CA TYR A 62 -14.40 -14.12 8.79
C TYR A 62 -15.09 -14.89 9.92
N ARG A 63 -16.34 -14.54 10.26
CA ARG A 63 -17.13 -15.29 11.24
C ARG A 63 -17.99 -16.38 10.61
N SER A 64 -18.37 -16.19 9.35
CA SER A 64 -19.22 -17.11 8.61
C SER A 64 -18.79 -17.15 7.15
N PHE A 65 -19.01 -18.29 6.48
CA PHE A 65 -18.66 -18.46 5.07
C PHE A 65 -19.39 -17.47 4.15
N TRP A 66 -20.61 -17.07 4.52
CA TRP A 66 -21.47 -16.13 3.77
C TRP A 66 -21.20 -14.65 4.09
N GLU A 67 -20.21 -14.35 4.92
CA GLU A 67 -19.95 -12.97 5.32
C GLU A 67 -19.34 -12.18 4.14
N PRO A 68 -19.92 -11.02 3.76
CA PRO A 68 -19.34 -10.17 2.73
C PRO A 68 -17.95 -9.66 3.14
N GLY A 69 -16.98 -9.67 2.22
CA GLY A 69 -15.59 -9.32 2.54
C GLY A 69 -15.37 -7.89 3.06
N TRP A 70 -16.25 -6.94 2.70
CA TRP A 70 -16.19 -5.57 3.22
C TRP A 70 -16.60 -5.50 4.71
N VAL A 71 -17.43 -6.42 5.19
CA VAL A 71 -17.80 -6.51 6.62
C VAL A 71 -16.59 -6.98 7.43
N ALA A 72 -15.87 -7.99 6.92
CA ALA A 72 -14.64 -8.47 7.52
C ALA A 72 -13.57 -7.37 7.55
N GLY A 73 -13.41 -6.61 6.46
CA GLY A 73 -12.47 -5.49 6.41
C GLY A 73 -12.86 -4.32 7.31
N LEU A 74 -14.15 -3.99 7.43
CA LEU A 74 -14.63 -2.98 8.40
C LEU A 74 -14.38 -3.43 9.85
N ARG A 75 -14.58 -4.72 10.14
CA ARG A 75 -14.25 -5.29 11.45
C ARG A 75 -12.77 -5.19 11.75
N PHE A 76 -11.91 -5.47 10.77
CA PHE A 76 -10.47 -5.27 10.92
C PHE A 76 -10.10 -3.82 11.22
N SER A 77 -10.71 -2.86 10.52
CA SER A 77 -10.49 -1.43 10.78
C SER A 77 -10.85 -1.03 12.22
N ARG A 78 -11.95 -1.58 12.77
CA ARG A 78 -12.38 -1.30 14.15
C ARG A 78 -11.62 -2.08 15.22
N ARG A 79 -11.22 -3.32 14.93
CA ARG A 79 -10.62 -4.27 15.89
C ARG A 79 -9.58 -5.17 15.22
N SER A 80 -8.44 -4.59 14.84
CA SER A 80 -7.35 -5.32 14.19
C SER A 80 -6.59 -6.27 15.14
N GLN A 81 -6.28 -5.80 16.35
CA GLN A 81 -5.47 -6.51 17.36
C GLN A 81 -5.96 -7.95 17.64
N PRO A 82 -7.24 -8.20 17.97
CA PRO A 82 -7.73 -9.57 18.20
C PRO A 82 -7.65 -10.45 16.96
N ILE A 83 -7.90 -9.90 15.76
CA ILE A 83 -7.92 -10.66 14.51
C ILE A 83 -6.50 -11.10 14.13
N VAL A 84 -5.51 -10.20 14.26
CA VAL A 84 -4.10 -10.54 14.04
C VAL A 84 -3.64 -11.61 15.04
N ARG A 85 -4.05 -11.47 16.31
CA ARG A 85 -3.71 -12.43 17.36
C ARG A 85 -4.34 -13.81 17.12
N GLU A 86 -5.60 -13.85 16.71
CA GLU A 86 -6.29 -15.07 16.32
C GLU A 86 -5.57 -15.76 15.14
N GLY A 87 -5.21 -14.98 14.12
CA GLY A 87 -4.47 -15.49 12.97
C GLY A 87 -3.11 -16.06 13.37
N TYR A 88 -2.39 -15.35 14.24
CA TYR A 88 -1.10 -15.81 14.77
C TYR A 88 -1.24 -17.09 15.62
N GLN A 89 -2.31 -17.22 16.40
CA GLN A 89 -2.56 -18.44 17.19
C GLN A 89 -2.92 -19.64 16.31
N LYS A 90 -3.69 -19.43 15.24
CA LYS A 90 -4.13 -20.50 14.32
C LYS A 90 -3.05 -20.91 13.32
N PHE A 91 -2.26 -19.95 12.85
CA PHE A 91 -1.30 -20.10 11.76
C PHE A 91 0.08 -19.59 12.17
N LYS A 92 0.58 -20.03 13.33
CA LYS A 92 1.89 -19.58 13.84
C LYS A 92 3.04 -19.93 12.90
N ASP A 93 2.97 -21.12 12.30
CA ASP A 93 3.99 -21.70 11.43
C ASP A 93 3.57 -21.70 9.95
N GLN A 94 2.49 -21.00 9.60
CA GLN A 94 2.03 -20.81 8.22
C GLN A 94 1.78 -19.33 7.92
N MET A 95 1.99 -18.92 6.67
CA MET A 95 1.54 -17.61 6.21
C MET A 95 0.00 -17.57 6.18
N PHE A 96 -0.58 -16.42 6.50
CA PHE A 96 -2.02 -16.23 6.42
C PHE A 96 -2.34 -14.83 5.92
N ARG A 97 -3.56 -14.65 5.41
CA ARG A 97 -4.01 -13.35 4.89
C ARG A 97 -5.15 -12.77 5.71
N ILE A 98 -5.18 -11.45 5.79
CA ILE A 98 -6.21 -10.68 6.46
C ILE A 98 -6.81 -9.71 5.45
N ARG A 99 -8.14 -9.65 5.39
CA ARG A 99 -8.86 -8.72 4.52
C ARG A 99 -8.93 -7.35 5.18
N ARG A 100 -8.48 -6.31 4.48
CA ARG A 100 -8.88 -4.92 4.70
C ARG A 100 -9.81 -4.47 3.58
N ASN A 101 -10.46 -3.32 3.77
CA ASN A 101 -11.33 -2.74 2.75
C ASN A 101 -10.54 -2.17 1.56
N ASP A 102 -9.30 -1.78 1.78
CA ASP A 102 -8.41 -1.16 0.78
C ASP A 102 -7.41 -2.15 0.16
N ALA A 103 -7.09 -3.24 0.86
CA ALA A 103 -6.09 -4.22 0.42
C ALA A 103 -6.24 -5.57 1.15
N GLU A 104 -5.59 -6.62 0.64
CA GLU A 104 -5.29 -7.81 1.43
C GLU A 104 -3.89 -7.67 2.04
N ILE A 105 -3.76 -7.96 3.34
CA ILE A 105 -2.47 -8.05 4.02
C ILE A 105 -2.10 -9.51 4.16
N ILE A 106 -0.90 -9.86 3.72
CA ILE A 106 -0.30 -11.16 3.97
C ILE A 106 0.61 -11.03 5.19
N ILE A 107 0.38 -11.88 6.19
CA ILE A 107 1.24 -12.01 7.36
C ILE A 107 2.23 -13.14 7.09
N LEU A 108 3.51 -12.77 7.09
CA LEU A 108 4.63 -13.67 6.81
C LEU A 108 5.23 -14.21 8.11
N LEU A 109 5.87 -15.37 8.00
CA LEU A 109 6.61 -15.98 9.11
C LEU A 109 7.90 -15.21 9.39
N ARG A 110 8.34 -15.23 10.64
CA ARG A 110 9.57 -14.56 11.08
C ARG A 110 10.81 -15.03 10.29
N THR A 111 10.83 -16.29 9.84
CA THR A 111 11.94 -16.88 9.07
C THR A 111 12.25 -16.08 7.81
N TYR A 112 11.25 -15.46 7.18
CA TYR A 112 11.41 -14.70 5.94
C TYR A 112 11.89 -13.26 6.16
N VAL A 113 12.05 -12.79 7.41
CA VAL A 113 12.42 -11.39 7.68
C VAL A 113 13.76 -11.01 7.06
N ASN A 114 14.74 -11.91 7.09
CA ASN A 114 16.05 -11.66 6.48
C ASN A 114 15.96 -11.60 4.96
N GLU A 115 15.22 -12.52 4.34
CA GLU A 115 15.00 -12.55 2.89
C GLU A 115 14.30 -11.28 2.40
N LEU A 116 13.25 -10.83 3.10
CA LEU A 116 12.52 -9.61 2.77
C LEU A 116 13.39 -8.35 2.88
N ARG A 117 14.35 -8.33 3.82
CA ARG A 117 15.27 -7.20 3.98
C ARG A 117 16.27 -7.12 2.83
N ASP A 118 16.69 -8.28 2.32
CA ASP A 118 17.70 -8.37 1.28
C ASP A 118 17.07 -8.27 -0.15
N MET A 119 15.74 -8.28 -0.25
CA MET A 119 15.01 -8.07 -1.50
C MET A 119 15.20 -6.64 -2.05
N PRO A 120 15.29 -6.48 -3.39
CA PRO A 120 15.40 -5.17 -4.01
C PRO A 120 14.10 -4.37 -3.87
N GLU A 121 14.23 -3.04 -3.70
CA GLU A 121 13.09 -2.12 -3.58
C GLU A 121 12.14 -2.13 -4.79
N SER A 122 12.62 -2.57 -5.96
CA SER A 122 11.81 -2.74 -7.18
C SER A 122 10.77 -3.85 -7.06
N GLN A 123 10.99 -4.84 -6.20
CA GLN A 123 10.05 -5.94 -5.95
C GLN A 123 9.24 -5.69 -4.67
N LEU A 124 9.86 -5.12 -3.63
CA LEU A 124 9.22 -4.86 -2.35
C LEU A 124 9.65 -3.51 -1.79
N SER A 125 8.74 -2.53 -1.80
CA SER A 125 9.00 -1.19 -1.26
C SER A 125 8.23 -0.94 0.04
N ALA A 126 8.95 -0.77 1.14
CA ALA A 126 8.38 -0.36 2.41
C ALA A 126 7.83 1.07 2.35
N MET A 127 8.49 1.97 1.60
CA MET A 127 8.05 3.35 1.43
C MET A 127 6.69 3.43 0.74
N GLU A 128 6.49 2.69 -0.34
CA GLU A 128 5.22 2.68 -1.07
C GLU A 128 4.08 2.11 -0.21
N ALA A 129 4.36 1.05 0.55
CA ALA A 129 3.40 0.48 1.49
C ALA A 129 3.02 1.48 2.60
N HIS A 130 3.98 2.26 3.11
CA HIS A 130 3.73 3.31 4.09
C HIS A 130 2.88 4.45 3.53
N ILE A 131 3.20 4.94 2.33
CA ILE A 131 2.42 5.97 1.63
C ILE A 131 0.98 5.50 1.44
N LYS A 132 0.78 4.27 0.97
CA LYS A 132 -0.56 3.69 0.80
C LYS A 132 -1.31 3.61 2.14
N ASN A 133 -0.66 3.11 3.18
CA ASN A 133 -1.27 2.96 4.51
C ASN A 133 -1.64 4.29 5.17
N MET A 134 -0.88 5.35 4.94
CA MET A 134 -1.17 6.70 5.44
C MET A 134 -2.15 7.48 4.55
N VAL A 135 -2.62 6.87 3.46
CA VAL A 135 -3.44 7.56 2.46
C VAL A 135 -2.69 8.79 1.93
N GLY A 136 -1.37 8.65 1.77
CA GLY A 136 -0.40 9.72 1.52
C GLY A 136 -0.70 10.55 0.28
N TYR A 137 -1.36 9.95 -0.72
CA TYR A 137 -1.85 10.65 -1.92
C TYR A 137 -2.82 11.80 -1.62
N TYR A 138 -3.54 11.72 -0.51
CA TYR A 138 -4.53 12.71 -0.10
C TYR A 138 -4.11 13.50 1.14
N THR A 139 -3.16 13.00 1.92
CA THR A 139 -2.74 13.60 3.21
C THR A 139 -1.40 14.34 3.13
N ILE A 140 -0.54 14.03 2.15
CA ILE A 140 0.80 14.62 2.04
C ILE A 140 0.85 15.52 0.80
N GLY A 141 0.84 16.84 1.01
CA GLY A 141 0.81 17.83 -0.08
C GLY A 141 1.98 17.75 -1.07
N ASN A 142 3.15 17.23 -0.63
CA ASN A 142 4.34 17.06 -1.47
C ASN A 142 4.79 15.59 -1.54
N LEU A 143 3.88 14.68 -1.87
CA LEU A 143 4.19 13.25 -1.95
C LEU A 143 5.34 12.94 -2.91
N LYS A 144 5.46 13.70 -4.01
CA LYS A 144 6.56 13.56 -4.98
C LYS A 144 7.93 13.74 -4.32
N LEU A 145 8.07 14.71 -3.41
CA LEU A 145 9.31 14.94 -2.68
C LEU A 145 9.63 13.78 -1.74
N VAL A 146 8.62 13.20 -1.08
CA VAL A 146 8.82 12.06 -0.16
C VAL A 146 9.19 10.78 -0.91
N ARG A 147 8.60 10.56 -2.10
CA ARG A 147 8.81 9.37 -2.91
C ARG A 147 10.13 9.38 -3.69
N GLU A 148 10.48 10.53 -4.27
CA GLU A 148 11.63 10.65 -5.17
C GLU A 148 12.89 11.18 -4.45
N SER A 149 12.74 11.78 -3.27
CA SER A 149 13.84 12.47 -2.59
C SER A 149 14.19 11.88 -1.23
N ASP A 150 15.45 11.46 -1.12
CA ASP A 150 16.11 11.04 0.11
C ASP A 150 16.44 12.20 1.07
N LEU A 151 15.96 13.42 0.81
CA LEU A 151 16.29 14.60 1.60
C LEU A 151 15.92 14.44 3.07
N HIS A 152 14.71 13.95 3.38
CA HIS A 152 14.26 13.75 4.77
C HIS A 152 15.20 12.81 5.54
N ARG A 153 15.55 11.67 4.93
CA ARG A 153 16.47 10.67 5.51
C ARG A 153 17.87 11.23 5.69
N ARG A 154 18.41 11.92 4.68
CA ARG A 154 19.75 12.52 4.73
C ARG A 154 19.83 13.64 5.76
N THR A 155 18.82 14.50 5.86
CA THR A 155 18.76 15.55 6.88
C THR A 155 18.75 14.96 8.28
N LEU A 156 17.96 13.90 8.51
CA LEU A 156 17.96 13.20 9.80
C LEU A 156 19.35 12.64 10.13
N GLN A 157 19.95 11.89 9.21
CA GLN A 157 21.22 11.21 9.45
C GLN A 157 22.43 12.15 9.54
N LYS A 158 22.44 13.23 8.75
CA LYS A 158 23.60 14.14 8.64
C LYS A 158 23.52 15.35 9.56
N ASN A 159 22.32 15.87 9.82
CA ASN A 159 22.15 17.10 10.60
C ASN A 159 21.64 16.80 12.01
N LEU A 160 20.58 16.00 12.14
CA LEU A 160 19.94 15.78 13.45
C LEU A 160 20.73 14.80 14.32
N THR A 161 21.07 13.61 13.81
CA THR A 161 21.75 12.58 14.60
C THR A 161 23.08 13.08 15.20
N PRO A 162 23.97 13.77 14.46
CA PRO A 162 25.23 14.27 15.03
C PRO A 162 25.03 15.47 15.97
N ALA A 163 24.03 16.31 15.72
CA ALA A 163 23.76 17.50 16.53
C ALA A 163 22.96 17.22 17.81
N LEU A 164 22.49 15.98 18.02
CA LEU A 164 21.72 15.59 19.22
C LEU A 164 22.40 16.01 20.52
N GLY A 165 23.72 15.78 20.65
CA GLY A 165 24.47 16.16 21.85
C GLY A 165 24.39 17.65 22.18
N THR A 166 24.42 18.51 21.16
CA THR A 166 24.32 19.97 21.30
C THR A 166 22.89 20.44 21.49
N LEU A 167 21.90 19.70 20.95
CA LEU A 167 20.48 20.04 21.05
C LEU A 167 19.88 19.68 22.41
N VAL A 168 20.36 18.62 23.06
CA VAL A 168 19.80 18.10 24.33
C VAL A 168 19.70 19.17 25.44
N PRO A 169 20.72 20.01 25.71
CA PRO A 169 20.58 21.08 26.70
C PRO A 169 19.44 22.06 26.38
N SER A 170 19.34 22.51 25.13
CA SER A 170 18.27 23.41 24.68
C SER A 170 16.88 22.76 24.76
N LEU A 171 16.80 21.44 24.52
CA LEU A 171 15.60 20.64 24.69
C LEU A 171 15.18 20.52 26.17
N GLN A 172 16.14 20.36 27.09
CA GLN A 172 15.86 20.30 28.52
C GLN A 172 15.31 21.61 29.05
N ASP A 173 15.86 22.74 28.60
CA ASP A 173 15.37 24.07 28.99
C ASP A 173 13.93 24.30 28.52
N GLU A 174 13.63 23.93 27.27
CA GLU A 174 12.27 24.00 26.74
C GLU A 174 11.31 23.06 27.44
N LEU A 175 11.75 21.84 27.77
CA LEU A 175 10.95 20.88 28.52
C LEU A 175 10.57 21.46 29.89
N ARG A 176 11.54 22.03 30.63
CA ARG A 176 11.28 22.69 31.93
C ARG A 176 10.35 23.88 31.81
N PHE A 177 10.46 24.64 30.72
CA PHE A 177 9.55 25.75 30.44
C PHE A 177 8.15 25.25 30.11
N ALA A 178 8.01 24.28 29.21
CA ALA A 178 6.73 23.69 28.80
C ALA A 178 6.00 23.04 29.98
N PHE A 179 6.72 22.35 30.87
CA PHE A 179 6.13 21.81 32.10
C PHE A 179 5.54 22.90 32.99
N ARG A 180 6.28 23.99 33.24
CA ARG A 180 5.78 25.13 34.04
C ARG A 180 4.63 25.87 33.36
N ALA A 181 4.59 25.89 32.02
CA ALA A 181 3.57 26.59 31.27
C ALA A 181 2.27 25.79 31.09
N GLU A 182 2.34 24.47 30.99
CA GLU A 182 1.17 23.61 30.72
C GLU A 182 0.64 22.90 31.98
N ILE A 183 1.46 22.72 33.02
CA ILE A 183 0.99 22.20 34.31
C ILE A 183 0.58 23.38 35.19
N PRO A 184 -0.67 23.43 35.68
CA PRO A 184 -1.10 24.47 36.60
C PRO A 184 -0.38 24.35 37.94
N ASP A 185 -0.05 25.49 38.55
CA ASP A 185 0.47 25.51 39.92
C ASP A 185 -0.60 24.98 40.89
N CYS A 186 -0.37 23.79 41.43
CA CYS A 186 -1.30 23.11 42.32
C CYS A 186 -0.67 22.89 43.71
N LYS A 187 -1.32 23.42 44.75
CA LYS A 187 -0.94 23.18 46.16
C LYS A 187 -1.43 21.83 46.69
N GLU A 188 -2.48 21.29 46.07
CA GLU A 188 -3.07 19.98 46.36
C GLU A 188 -3.08 19.12 45.10
N TRP A 189 -3.20 17.79 45.27
CA TRP A 189 -3.19 16.85 44.14
C TRP A 189 -4.32 17.17 43.15
N THR A 190 -3.95 17.43 41.90
CA THR A 190 -4.89 17.84 40.84
C THR A 190 -4.85 16.84 39.69
N PRO A 191 -6.01 16.30 39.25
CA PRO A 191 -6.06 15.41 38.10
C PRO A 191 -5.81 16.18 36.79
N VAL A 192 -4.97 15.64 35.92
CA VAL A 192 -4.65 16.22 34.60
C VAL A 192 -4.84 15.20 33.48
N HIS A 193 -5.28 15.67 32.31
CA HIS A 193 -5.39 14.85 31.11
C HIS A 193 -4.02 14.68 30.44
N ILE A 194 -3.31 13.60 30.82
CA ILE A 194 -1.94 13.36 30.37
C ILE A 194 -1.80 13.33 28.84
N ASN A 195 -2.79 12.80 28.11
CA ASN A 195 -2.73 12.71 26.65
C ASN A 195 -2.63 14.10 26.01
N GLU A 196 -3.48 15.03 26.42
CA GLU A 196 -3.47 16.40 25.89
C GLU A 196 -2.19 17.12 26.32
N LEU A 197 -1.81 16.98 27.59
CA LEU A 197 -0.60 17.57 28.14
C LEU A 197 0.65 17.12 27.37
N THR A 198 0.81 15.81 27.18
CA THR A 198 1.95 15.23 26.45
C THR A 198 2.00 15.72 25.01
N VAL A 199 0.86 15.75 24.30
CA VAL A 199 0.82 16.25 22.92
C VAL A 199 1.28 17.70 22.84
N ARG A 200 0.83 18.57 23.75
CA ARG A 200 1.25 19.98 23.78
C ARG A 200 2.73 20.14 24.10
N ILE A 201 3.25 19.43 25.10
CA ILE A 201 4.66 19.46 25.47
C ILE A 201 5.54 19.00 24.29
N VAL A 202 5.21 17.85 23.69
CA VAL A 202 5.97 17.30 22.55
C VAL A 202 5.92 18.25 21.35
N ALA A 203 4.77 18.88 21.08
CA ALA A 203 4.63 19.84 19.98
C ALA A 203 5.53 21.07 20.18
N ARG A 204 5.56 21.65 21.38
CA ARG A 204 6.44 22.81 21.70
C ARG A 204 7.93 22.46 21.56
N ILE A 205 8.33 21.33 22.14
CA ILE A 205 9.72 20.87 22.08
C ILE A 205 10.14 20.60 20.63
N SER A 206 9.27 19.94 19.85
CA SER A 206 9.52 19.66 18.44
C SER A 206 9.61 20.97 17.63
N ALA A 207 8.74 21.94 17.89
CA ALA A 207 8.80 23.26 17.26
C ALA A 207 10.15 23.94 17.52
N ARG A 208 10.65 23.93 18.76
CA ARG A 208 11.96 24.52 19.08
C ARG A 208 13.11 23.90 18.28
N VAL A 209 13.09 22.59 18.03
CA VAL A 209 14.12 21.91 17.23
C VAL A 209 14.01 22.25 15.75
N PHE A 210 12.80 22.26 15.19
CA PHE A 210 12.61 22.35 13.75
C PHE A 210 12.51 23.78 13.22
N VAL A 211 11.88 24.70 13.96
CA VAL A 211 11.68 26.09 13.54
C VAL A 211 12.51 27.09 14.34
N GLY A 212 13.20 26.64 15.37
CA GLY A 212 14.01 27.49 16.24
C GLY A 212 13.20 28.28 17.28
N PRO A 213 13.87 28.98 18.20
CA PRO A 213 13.24 29.63 19.34
C PRO A 213 12.32 30.80 18.97
N HIS A 214 12.64 31.56 17.92
CA HIS A 214 11.91 32.77 17.54
C HIS A 214 10.47 32.49 17.04
N LEU A 215 10.25 31.34 16.42
CA LEU A 215 8.94 30.92 15.90
C LEU A 215 8.16 30.03 16.89
N CYS A 216 8.82 29.55 17.94
CA CYS A 216 8.21 28.72 18.99
C CYS A 216 7.34 29.55 19.97
N ALA A 217 7.67 30.82 20.17
CA ALA A 217 7.07 31.67 21.21
C ALA A 217 5.74 32.36 20.84
N THR A 218 5.25 32.19 19.61
CA THR A 218 4.16 32.99 19.00
C THR A 218 2.77 32.81 19.65
N ARG A 219 2.65 32.09 20.77
CA ARG A 219 1.40 32.00 21.56
C ARG A 219 1.41 32.82 22.86
N SER A 220 2.45 33.62 23.15
CA SER A 220 2.55 34.34 24.44
C SER A 220 2.46 35.88 24.38
N GLY A 221 1.93 36.47 23.29
CA GLY A 221 1.96 37.94 23.14
C GLY A 221 0.87 38.55 22.26
N SER A 222 -0.40 38.21 22.46
CA SER A 222 -1.51 39.02 21.94
C SER A 222 -2.70 39.03 22.91
N THR A 223 -2.50 39.71 24.03
CA THR A 223 -3.48 40.50 24.80
C THR A 223 -2.71 41.43 25.70
#